data_AF-A0A434L6Y5-F1
#
_entry.id   AF-A0A434L6Y5-F1
#
_cell.length_a   1.000
_cell.length_b   1.000
_cell.length_c   1.000
_cell.angle_alpha   90.00
_cell.angle_beta   90.00
_cell.angle_gamma   90.00
#
_symmetry.space_group_name_H-M   'P 1'
#
loop_
_entity.id
_entity.type
_entity.pdbx_description
1 polymer ?
#
loop_
_entity_poly.entity_id
_entity_poly.type
_entity_poly.pdbx_seq_one_letter_code
_entity_poly.pdbx_strand_id
1 'polypeptide(L)'
;LEVVLMDTRQVKGALKAMPIKTDRRDAEGIARLLHLGWFRPVHCKSVSAQEIRALLGARKSIQQGVIALEMSLRGLLRNFGLKVGAISKGRFDARIQELVASNTTLVAATEPMLRARATLRHELARLERHVR
;
A
#
# COMPACT_ATOMS: atom_id res chain seq x y z
N LEU A 1 -26.49 26.07 7.58
CA LEU A 1 -25.13 26.63 7.41
C LEU A 1 -24.25 25.52 6.85
N GLU A 2 -23.42 25.84 5.87
CA GLU A 2 -22.43 24.89 5.32
C GLU A 2 -21.32 24.64 6.35
N VAL A 3 -20.96 23.37 6.57
CA VAL A 3 -19.89 22.99 7.48
C VAL A 3 -18.57 22.92 6.72
N VAL A 4 -17.59 23.72 7.13
CA VAL A 4 -16.24 23.72 6.55
C VAL A 4 -15.24 23.13 7.53
N LEU A 5 -14.40 22.21 7.06
CA LEU A 5 -13.30 21.67 7.84
C LEU A 5 -11.99 22.35 7.44
N MET A 6 -11.21 22.75 8.43
CA MET A 6 -9.94 23.47 8.23
C MET A 6 -8.76 22.51 8.46
N ASP A 7 -7.66 22.68 7.70
CA ASP A 7 -6.42 21.97 7.98
C ASP A 7 -5.87 22.36 9.37
N THR A 8 -5.85 21.41 10.30
CA THR A 8 -5.48 21.66 11.70
C THR A 8 -4.02 22.07 11.88
N ARG A 9 -3.11 21.65 10.98
CA ARG A 9 -1.70 22.04 11.05
C ARG A 9 -1.51 23.48 10.63
N GLN A 10 -2.22 23.90 9.58
CA GLN A 10 -2.18 25.29 9.14
C GLN A 10 -2.81 26.22 10.18
N VAL A 11 -3.97 25.86 10.72
CA VAL A 11 -4.63 26.63 11.80
C VAL A 11 -3.68 26.75 13.00
N LYS A 12 -3.10 25.63 13.45
CA LYS A 12 -2.09 25.65 14.52
C LYS A 12 -0.91 26.56 14.18
N GLY A 13 -0.42 26.52 12.94
CA GLY A 13 0.68 27.38 12.47
C GLY A 13 0.34 28.86 12.54
N ALA A 14 -0.87 29.25 12.12
CA ALA A 14 -1.35 30.63 12.17
C ALA A 14 -1.53 31.12 13.61
N LEU A 15 -2.05 30.28 14.50
CA LEU A 15 -2.26 30.63 15.90
C LEU A 15 -0.98 30.55 16.75
N LYS A 16 0.08 29.90 16.27
CA LYS A 16 1.34 29.70 17.01
C LYS A 16 2.02 31.02 17.40
N ALA A 17 1.78 32.09 16.65
CA ALA A 17 2.33 33.42 16.92
C ALA A 17 1.59 34.16 18.06
N MET A 18 0.49 33.62 18.59
CA MET A 18 -0.23 34.24 19.70
C MET A 18 0.54 34.12 21.02
N PRO A 19 0.90 35.22 21.70
CA PRO A 19 1.73 35.19 22.91
C PRO A 19 1.07 34.52 24.12
N ILE A 20 -0.27 34.54 24.19
CA ILE A 20 -1.04 33.97 25.30
C ILE A 20 -2.10 33.05 24.71
N LYS A 21 -2.04 31.79 25.13
CA LYS A 21 -2.97 30.74 24.72
C LYS A 21 -4.10 30.61 25.75
N THR A 22 -5.33 30.85 25.32
CA THR A 22 -6.56 30.56 26.09
C THR A 22 -7.64 30.08 25.12
N ASP A 23 -8.58 29.24 25.58
CA ASP A 23 -9.64 28.72 24.71
C ASP A 23 -10.46 29.83 24.06
N ARG A 24 -10.70 30.95 24.77
CA ARG A 24 -11.35 32.14 24.22
C ARG A 24 -10.57 32.74 23.04
N ARG A 25 -9.26 32.91 23.18
CA ARG A 25 -8.41 33.51 22.12
C ARG A 25 -8.23 32.56 20.94
N ASP A 26 -8.14 31.25 21.20
CA ASP A 26 -8.10 30.24 20.15
C ASP A 26 -9.40 30.25 19.33
N ALA A 27 -10.56 30.32 19.99
CA ALA A 27 -11.86 30.41 19.32
C ALA A 27 -11.99 31.69 18.47
N GLU A 28 -11.59 32.84 19.01
CA GLU A 28 -11.52 34.11 18.27
C GLU A 28 -10.57 34.03 17.07
N GLY A 29 -9.41 33.41 17.25
CA GLY A 29 -8.43 33.19 16.19
C GLY A 29 -8.97 32.33 15.05
N ILE A 30 -9.60 31.20 15.38
CA ILE A 30 -10.24 30.31 14.40
C ILE A 30 -11.35 31.04 13.65
N ALA A 31 -12.20 31.80 14.36
CA ALA A 31 -13.26 32.59 13.75
C ALA A 31 -12.72 33.64 12.76
N ARG A 32 -11.60 34.30 13.11
CA ARG A 32 -10.94 35.26 12.22
C ARG A 32 -10.35 34.58 10.98
N LEU A 33 -9.71 33.42 11.14
CA LEU A 33 -9.20 32.64 10.01
C LEU A 33 -10.31 32.21 9.06
N LEU A 34 -11.46 31.77 9.59
CA LEU A 34 -12.66 31.46 8.81
C LEU A 34 -13.17 32.69 8.07
N HIS A 35 -13.33 33.82 8.75
CA HIS A 35 -13.86 35.06 8.18
C HIS A 35 -12.98 35.60 7.04
N LEU A 36 -11.66 35.52 7.18
CA LEU A 36 -10.71 35.98 6.17
C LEU A 36 -10.48 34.96 5.03
N GLY A 37 -11.03 33.74 5.15
CA GLY A 37 -10.69 32.64 4.24
C GLY A 37 -9.22 32.21 4.32
N TRP A 38 -8.51 32.53 5.40
CA TRP A 38 -7.09 32.26 5.60
C TRP A 38 -6.86 30.85 6.15
N PHE A 39 -7.42 29.87 5.46
CA PHE A 39 -7.28 28.46 5.78
C PHE A 39 -7.40 27.62 4.51
N ARG A 40 -6.91 26.39 4.58
CA ARG A 40 -7.07 25.38 3.56
C ARG A 40 -8.28 24.53 3.93
N PRO A 41 -9.35 24.51 3.12
CA PRO A 41 -10.45 23.58 3.32
C PRO A 41 -9.93 22.15 3.13
N VAL A 42 -10.38 21.26 4.01
CA VAL A 42 -10.06 19.83 3.96
C VAL A 42 -11.35 19.02 4.08
N HIS A 43 -11.26 17.72 3.83
CA HIS A 43 -12.39 16.80 4.03
C HIS A 43 -12.08 15.84 5.17
N CYS A 44 -13.10 15.55 5.98
CA CYS A 44 -13.04 14.41 6.89
C CYS A 44 -13.21 13.14 6.07
N LYS A 45 -12.37 12.14 6.33
CA LYS A 45 -12.52 10.83 5.69
C LYS A 45 -13.69 10.12 6.37
N SER A 46 -14.72 9.76 5.60
CA SER A 46 -15.76 8.86 6.10
C SER A 46 -15.17 7.50 6.49
N VAL A 47 -15.85 6.78 7.39
CA VAL A 47 -15.50 5.40 7.76
C VAL A 47 -15.42 4.52 6.49
N SER A 48 -16.42 4.62 5.61
CA SER A 48 -16.44 3.91 4.33
C SER A 48 -15.20 4.20 3.46
N ALA A 49 -14.75 5.45 3.41
CA ALA A 49 -13.54 5.82 2.66
C ALA A 49 -12.24 5.33 3.33
N GLN A 50 -12.28 4.97 4.62
CA GLN A 50 -11.17 4.33 5.32
C GLN A 50 -11.18 2.81 5.06
N GLU A 51 -12.34 2.17 5.09
CA GLU A 51 -12.51 0.74 4.79
C GLU A 51 -12.07 0.40 3.36
N ILE A 52 -12.52 1.17 2.36
CA ILE A 52 -12.07 0.98 0.96
C ILE A 52 -10.55 1.15 0.85
N ARG A 53 -9.97 2.13 1.56
CA ARG A 53 -8.51 2.32 1.59
C ARG A 53 -7.79 1.15 2.25
N ALA A 54 -8.35 0.55 3.28
CA ALA A 54 -7.80 -0.64 3.92
C ALA A 54 -7.78 -1.83 2.95
N LEU A 55 -8.88 -2.07 2.22
CA LEU A 55 -8.96 -3.10 1.18
C LEU A 55 -7.94 -2.88 0.06
N LEU A 56 -7.83 -1.65 -0.44
CA LEU A 56 -6.83 -1.28 -1.45
C LEU A 56 -5.40 -1.45 -0.95
N GLY A 57 -5.14 -1.11 0.30
CA GLY A 57 -3.86 -1.31 0.98
C GLY A 57 -3.49 -2.79 1.06
N ALA A 58 -4.41 -3.63 1.54
CA ALA A 58 -4.22 -5.08 1.62
C ALA A 58 -3.95 -5.69 0.23
N ARG A 59 -4.73 -5.31 -0.78
CA ARG A 59 -4.53 -5.76 -2.18
C ARG A 59 -3.13 -5.40 -2.68
N LYS A 60 -2.68 -4.17 -2.42
CA LYS A 60 -1.33 -3.71 -2.82
C LYS A 60 -0.23 -4.51 -2.11
N SER A 61 -0.37 -4.75 -0.81
CA SER A 61 0.62 -5.52 -0.04
C SER A 61 0.76 -6.95 -0.54
N ILE A 62 -0.35 -7.66 -0.82
CA ILE A 62 -0.29 -9.02 -1.38
C ILE A 62 0.33 -9.00 -2.78
N GLN A 63 -0.06 -8.05 -3.63
CA GLN A 63 0.53 -7.90 -4.97
C GLN A 63 2.05 -7.69 -4.91
N GLN A 64 2.53 -6.87 -3.98
CA GLN A 64 3.96 -6.66 -3.76
C GLN A 64 4.66 -7.93 -3.27
N GLY A 65 4.03 -8.72 -2.40
CA GLY A 65 4.55 -10.02 -1.96
C GLY A 65 4.74 -11.00 -3.11
N VAL A 66 3.78 -11.10 -4.04
CA VAL A 66 3.91 -11.92 -5.26
C VAL A 66 5.10 -11.47 -6.10
N ILE A 67 5.22 -10.16 -6.36
CA ILE A 67 6.32 -9.59 -7.15
C ILE A 67 7.68 -9.86 -6.49
N ALA A 68 7.76 -9.67 -5.17
CA ALA A 68 8.99 -9.92 -4.41
C ALA A 68 9.44 -11.38 -4.54
N LEU A 69 8.52 -12.35 -4.37
CA LEU A 69 8.84 -13.78 -4.55
C LEU A 69 9.31 -14.09 -5.97
N GLU A 70 8.66 -13.53 -7.01
CA GLU A 70 9.08 -13.72 -8.40
C GLU A 70 10.48 -13.16 -8.67
N MET A 71 10.81 -12.00 -8.10
CA MET A 71 12.15 -11.41 -8.23
C MET A 71 13.20 -12.20 -7.45
N SER A 72 12.91 -12.64 -6.24
CA SER A 72 13.80 -13.50 -5.44
C SER A 72 14.09 -14.82 -6.16
N LEU A 73 13.08 -15.47 -6.74
CA LEU A 73 13.27 -16.68 -7.55
C LEU A 73 14.16 -16.43 -8.76
N ARG A 74 13.94 -15.34 -9.50
CA ARG A 74 14.81 -14.95 -10.63
C ARG A 74 16.25 -14.69 -10.19
N GLY A 75 16.45 -14.01 -9.06
CA GLY A 75 17.77 -13.74 -8.50
C GLY A 75 18.49 -15.01 -8.06
N LEU A 76 17.79 -15.88 -7.34
CA LEU A 76 18.32 -17.19 -6.90
C LEU A 76 18.81 -18.00 -8.09
N LEU A 77 17.96 -18.18 -9.12
CA LEU A 77 18.32 -18.97 -10.31
C LEU A 77 19.47 -18.37 -11.11
N ARG A 78 19.59 -17.04 -11.15
CA ARG A 78 20.67 -16.35 -11.86
C ARG A 78 22.05 -16.69 -11.30
N ASN A 79 22.17 -16.96 -10.00
CA ASN A 79 23.43 -17.39 -9.37
C ASN A 79 23.92 -18.75 -9.90
N PHE A 80 23.02 -19.57 -10.42
CA PHE A 80 23.33 -20.87 -11.03
C PHE A 80 23.36 -20.81 -12.57
N GLY A 81 23.38 -19.60 -13.15
CA GLY A 81 23.36 -19.41 -14.61
C GLY A 81 21.99 -19.67 -15.27
N LEU A 82 20.96 -20.00 -14.50
CA LEU A 82 19.62 -20.32 -15.00
C LEU A 82 18.81 -19.03 -15.22
N LYS A 83 18.35 -18.81 -16.45
CA LYS A 83 17.56 -17.62 -16.83
C LYS A 83 16.10 -17.98 -17.06
N VAL A 84 15.21 -17.35 -16.29
CA VAL A 84 13.76 -17.51 -16.41
C VAL A 84 13.22 -16.92 -17.72
N GLY A 85 13.75 -15.78 -18.16
CA GLY A 85 13.31 -15.08 -19.38
C GLY A 85 11.97 -14.35 -19.22
N ALA A 86 11.44 -13.90 -20.35
CA ALA A 86 10.10 -13.31 -20.44
C ALA A 86 9.06 -14.44 -20.43
N ILE A 87 8.18 -14.43 -19.44
CA ILE A 87 7.18 -15.48 -19.26
C ILE A 87 5.87 -14.88 -18.74
N SER A 88 4.74 -15.43 -19.20
CA SER A 88 3.42 -15.07 -18.69
C SER A 88 3.26 -15.51 -17.23
N LYS A 89 2.52 -14.74 -16.42
CA LYS A 89 2.28 -15.01 -14.99
C LYS A 89 1.80 -16.44 -14.70
N GLY A 90 0.99 -17.03 -15.58
CA GLY A 90 0.46 -18.39 -15.43
C GLY A 90 1.46 -19.51 -15.72
N ARG A 91 2.52 -19.24 -16.50
CA ARG A 91 3.56 -20.23 -16.85
C ARG A 91 4.81 -20.11 -15.98
N PHE A 92 4.84 -19.15 -15.05
CA PHE A 92 6.02 -18.87 -14.24
C PHE A 92 6.43 -20.09 -13.40
N ASP A 93 5.51 -20.72 -12.69
CA ASP A 93 5.84 -21.83 -11.78
C ASP A 93 6.36 -23.05 -12.53
N ALA A 94 5.69 -23.43 -13.63
CA ALA A 94 6.15 -24.50 -14.52
C ALA A 94 7.56 -24.21 -15.06
N ARG A 95 7.84 -22.98 -15.46
CA ARG A 95 9.16 -22.59 -15.96
C ARG A 95 10.25 -22.70 -14.88
N ILE A 96 9.94 -22.35 -13.63
CA ILE A 96 10.89 -22.53 -12.52
C ILE A 96 11.16 -24.02 -12.30
N GLN A 97 10.11 -24.84 -12.23
CA GLN A 97 10.22 -26.29 -12.06
C GLN A 97 11.06 -26.95 -13.16
N GLU A 98 10.86 -26.58 -14.43
CA GLU A 98 11.68 -27.03 -15.56
C GLU A 98 13.17 -26.71 -15.36
N LEU A 99 13.48 -25.47 -14.94
CA LEU A 99 14.86 -25.01 -14.80
C LEU A 99 15.59 -25.70 -13.65
N VAL A 100 14.89 -26.05 -12.57
CA VAL A 100 15.51 -26.65 -11.38
C VAL A 100 15.51 -28.18 -11.37
N ALA A 101 14.80 -28.83 -12.30
CA ALA A 101 14.54 -30.28 -12.29
C ALA A 101 15.81 -31.14 -12.14
N SER A 102 16.94 -30.71 -12.69
CA SER A 102 18.22 -31.44 -12.63
C SER A 102 19.02 -31.21 -11.34
N ASN A 103 18.56 -30.38 -10.40
CA ASN A 103 19.26 -30.04 -9.16
C ASN A 103 18.32 -30.11 -7.96
N THR A 104 18.43 -31.20 -7.19
CA THR A 104 17.58 -31.50 -6.03
C THR A 104 17.62 -30.40 -4.96
N THR A 105 18.76 -29.75 -4.74
CA THR A 105 18.89 -28.62 -3.80
C THR A 105 18.10 -27.41 -4.30
N LEU A 106 18.13 -27.10 -5.59
CA LEU A 106 17.34 -26.00 -6.16
C LEU A 106 15.84 -26.31 -6.15
N VAL A 107 15.46 -27.57 -6.38
CA VAL A 107 14.07 -28.02 -6.19
C VAL A 107 13.63 -27.72 -4.76
N ALA A 108 14.38 -28.22 -3.77
CA ALA A 108 14.06 -28.04 -2.36
C ALA A 108 13.98 -26.55 -1.94
N ALA A 109 14.83 -25.69 -2.52
CA ALA A 109 14.83 -24.25 -2.23
C ALA A 109 13.66 -23.51 -2.90
N THR A 110 13.32 -23.84 -4.15
CA THR A 110 12.33 -23.10 -4.94
C THR A 110 10.89 -23.54 -4.69
N GLU A 111 10.67 -24.82 -4.36
CA GLU A 111 9.34 -25.37 -4.13
C GLU A 111 8.50 -24.64 -3.05
N PRO A 112 9.02 -24.35 -1.84
CA PRO A 112 8.27 -23.57 -0.85
C PRO A 112 7.95 -22.15 -1.32
N MET A 113 8.85 -21.53 -2.09
CA MET A 113 8.62 -20.19 -2.65
C MET A 113 7.49 -20.21 -3.70
N LEU A 114 7.43 -21.26 -4.53
CA LEU A 114 6.36 -21.46 -5.50
C LEU A 114 5.00 -21.69 -4.81
N ARG A 115 4.96 -22.50 -3.74
CA ARG A 115 3.76 -22.68 -2.92
C ARG A 115 3.28 -21.36 -2.30
N ALA A 116 4.19 -20.60 -1.69
CA ALA A 116 3.86 -19.29 -1.14
C ALA A 116 3.32 -18.33 -2.22
N ARG A 117 3.94 -18.31 -3.40
CA ARG A 117 3.48 -17.53 -4.55
C ARG A 117 2.07 -17.94 -4.98
N ALA A 118 1.78 -19.23 -5.08
CA ALA A 118 0.47 -19.74 -5.46
C ALA A 118 -0.62 -19.28 -4.47
N THR A 119 -0.37 -19.39 -3.17
CA THR A 119 -1.29 -18.92 -2.12
C THR A 119 -1.54 -17.41 -2.21
N LEU A 120 -0.48 -16.61 -2.35
CA LEU A 120 -0.64 -15.16 -2.47
C LEU A 120 -1.42 -14.77 -3.74
N ARG A 121 -1.22 -15.49 -4.85
CA ARG A 121 -1.99 -15.25 -6.08
C ARG A 121 -3.46 -15.61 -5.91
N HIS A 122 -3.75 -16.70 -5.21
CA HIS A 122 -5.13 -17.09 -4.89
C HIS A 122 -5.82 -16.01 -4.04
N GLU A 123 -5.18 -15.58 -2.96
CA GLU A 123 -5.73 -14.54 -2.08
C GLU A 123 -5.84 -13.17 -2.76
N LEU A 124 -4.90 -12.83 -3.65
CA LEU A 124 -5.01 -11.62 -4.46
C LEU A 124 -6.26 -11.64 -5.34
N ALA A 125 -6.54 -12.76 -6.02
CA ALA A 125 -7.76 -12.91 -6.82
C ALA A 125 -9.03 -12.83 -5.97
N ARG A 126 -9.00 -13.33 -4.72
CA ARG A 126 -10.12 -13.19 -3.78
C ARG A 126 -10.33 -11.73 -3.36
N LEU A 127 -9.25 -11.00 -3.05
CA LEU A 127 -9.32 -9.57 -2.70
C LEU A 127 -9.79 -8.71 -3.87
N GLU A 128 -9.38 -9.03 -5.10
CA GLU A 128 -9.82 -8.30 -6.30
C GLU A 128 -11.35 -8.30 -6.48
N ARG A 129 -12.04 -9.33 -6.00
CA ARG A 129 -13.52 -9.40 -6.01
C ARG A 129 -14.19 -8.46 -4.99
N HIS A 130 -13.48 -8.03 -3.96
CA HIS A 130 -14.00 -7.12 -2.92
C HIS A 130 -13.69 -5.65 -3.22
N VAL A 131 -12.80 -5.40 -4.19
CA VAL A 131 -12.35 -4.06 -4.60
C VAL A 131 -13.02 -3.59 -5.90
N ARG A 132 -13.59 -4.52 -6.68
CA ARG A 132 -14.31 -4.23 -7.93
C ARG A 132 -15.77 -3.91 -7.71
#